data_AF-A0A7G5ZT62-F1
#
_entry.id   AF-A0A7G5ZT62-F1
#
_cell.length_a   1.000
_cell.length_b   1.000
_cell.length_c   1.000
_cell.angle_alpha   90.00
_cell.angle_beta   90.00
_cell.angle_gamma   90.00
#
_symmetry.space_group_name_H-M   'P 1'
#
loop_
_entity.id
_entity.type
_entity.pdbx_description
1 polymer ?
#
loop_
_entity_poly.entity_id
_entity_poly.type
_entity_poly.pdbx_seq_one_letter_code
_entity_poly.pdbx_strand_id
1 'polypeptide(L)'
;MIPFGPQLIGQTEKALNALLQTVLAGRDLTEREWVALRLASQFDGTPDLDGFVAERLHAPDAGRLTAALRDRGFLTDAALTPRAAPWSPRSARTSPPSPHPCGARSRARMRRSRPGC
;
A
#
# COMPACT_ATOMS: atom_id res chain seq x y z
N MET A 1 -33.84 2.31 0.00
CA MET A 1 -32.97 2.96 -1.01
C MET A 1 -32.34 4.15 -0.33
N ILE A 2 -31.01 4.20 -0.21
CA ILE A 2 -30.34 5.36 0.41
C ILE A 2 -30.25 6.43 -0.68
N PRO A 3 -30.86 7.62 -0.52
CA PRO A 3 -30.70 8.69 -1.50
C PRO A 3 -29.24 9.12 -1.53
N PHE A 4 -28.74 9.46 -2.72
CA PHE A 4 -27.45 10.15 -2.84
C PHE A 4 -27.56 11.47 -2.10
N GLY A 5 -26.82 11.60 -1.00
CA GLY A 5 -26.92 12.71 -0.06
C GLY A 5 -25.98 12.52 1.13
N PRO A 6 -26.02 13.44 2.12
CA PRO A 6 -25.08 13.46 3.24
C PRO A 6 -24.99 12.15 4.01
N GLN A 7 -26.11 11.41 4.08
CA GLN A 7 -26.16 10.12 4.76
C GLN A 7 -25.33 9.06 4.04
N LEU A 8 -25.36 9.00 2.71
CA LEU A 8 -24.53 8.07 1.94
C LEU A 8 -23.05 8.41 2.11
N ILE A 9 -22.71 9.71 2.03
CA ILE A 9 -21.34 10.20 2.23
C ILE A 9 -20.83 9.79 3.62
N GLY A 10 -21.60 10.07 4.68
CA GLY A 10 -21.21 9.70 6.04
C GLY A 10 -21.05 8.19 6.26
N GLN A 11 -21.88 7.36 5.62
CA GLN A 11 -21.69 5.89 5.66
C GLN A 11 -20.41 5.47 4.94
N THR A 12 -20.11 6.07 3.79
CA THR A 12 -18.86 5.77 3.06
C THR A 12 -17.62 6.22 3.81
N GLU A 13 -17.63 7.41 4.43
CA GLU A 13 -16.54 7.90 5.28
C GLU A 13 -16.30 6.97 6.48
N LYS A 14 -17.37 6.54 7.15
CA LYS A 14 -17.29 5.61 8.27
C LYS A 14 -16.72 4.25 7.86
N ALA A 15 -17.21 3.70 6.75
CA ALA A 15 -16.72 2.43 6.23
C ALA A 15 -15.23 2.53 5.82
N LEU A 16 -14.85 3.61 5.15
CA LEU A 16 -13.47 3.87 4.75
C LEU A 16 -12.55 4.01 5.96
N ASN A 17 -12.97 4.76 6.99
CA ASN A 17 -12.21 4.92 8.23
C ASN A 17 -12.01 3.57 8.94
N ALA A 18 -13.04 2.73 9.03
CA ALA A 18 -12.93 1.40 9.62
C ALA A 18 -11.94 0.49 8.86
N LEU A 19 -11.95 0.54 7.53
CA LEU A 19 -10.98 -0.17 6.70
C LEU A 19 -9.56 0.35 6.94
N LEU A 20 -9.38 1.67 6.98
CA LEU A 20 -8.08 2.28 7.22
C LEU A 20 -7.53 1.92 8.60
N GLN A 21 -8.35 1.98 9.65
CA GLN A 21 -7.97 1.56 10.99
C GLN A 21 -7.56 0.08 11.04
N THR A 22 -8.27 -0.78 10.31
CA THR A 22 -7.93 -2.21 10.22
C THR A 22 -6.57 -2.42 9.55
N VAL A 23 -6.28 -1.67 8.48
CA VAL A 23 -5.00 -1.75 7.77
C VAL A 23 -3.86 -1.18 8.61
N LEU A 24 -4.10 -0.13 9.39
CA LEU A 24 -3.10 0.49 10.25
C LEU A 24 -2.95 -0.22 11.60
N ALA A 25 -3.88 -1.11 11.97
CA ALA A 25 -3.82 -1.84 13.24
C ALA A 25 -2.50 -2.63 13.37
N GLY A 26 -1.84 -2.46 14.52
CA GLY A 26 -0.55 -3.11 14.79
C GLY A 26 0.63 -2.52 14.00
N ARG A 27 0.45 -1.35 13.38
CA ARG A 27 1.50 -0.61 12.67
C ARG A 27 1.72 0.72 13.37
N ASP A 28 2.98 1.12 13.54
CA ASP A 28 3.35 2.41 14.14
C ASP A 28 3.14 3.59 13.18
N LEU A 29 1.95 3.70 12.59
CA LEU A 29 1.54 4.77 11.68
C LEU A 29 0.12 5.21 12.01
N THR A 30 -0.05 6.49 12.28
CA THR A 30 -1.36 7.13 12.35
C THR A 30 -1.94 7.33 10.96
N GLU A 31 -3.25 7.55 10.88
CA GLU A 31 -3.94 7.89 9.62
C GLU A 31 -3.30 9.10 8.94
N ARG A 32 -3.01 10.17 9.71
CA ARG A 32 -2.44 11.40 9.16
C ARG A 32 -1.03 11.19 8.62
N GLU A 33 -0.21 10.41 9.31
CA GLU A 33 1.13 10.02 8.84
C GLU A 33 1.03 9.15 7.58
N TRP A 34 0.05 8.23 7.50
CA TRP A 34 -0.19 7.45 6.29
C TRP A 34 -0.62 8.31 5.09
N VAL A 35 -1.49 9.30 5.30
CA VAL A 35 -1.89 10.24 4.23
C VAL A 35 -0.69 11.06 3.76
N ALA A 36 0.13 11.59 4.68
CA ALA A 36 1.35 12.32 4.32
C ALA A 36 2.33 11.44 3.54
N LEU A 37 2.52 10.19 3.96
CA LEU A 37 3.35 9.21 3.24
C LEU A 37 2.79 8.92 1.83
N ARG A 38 1.47 8.85 1.70
CA ARG A 38 0.80 8.64 0.41
C ARG A 38 0.95 9.83 -0.52
N LEU A 39 0.91 11.06 -0.01
CA LEU A 39 1.21 12.26 -0.77
C LEU A 39 2.69 12.28 -1.21
N ALA A 40 3.62 11.99 -0.29
CA ALA A 40 5.03 11.89 -0.60
C ALA A 40 5.34 10.84 -1.69
N SER A 41 4.56 9.75 -1.76
CA SER A 41 4.70 8.74 -2.82
C SER A 41 4.34 9.23 -4.23
N GLN A 42 3.60 10.33 -4.32
CA GLN A 42 3.17 10.97 -5.56
C GLN A 42 4.05 12.18 -5.92
N PHE A 43 4.96 12.57 -5.01
CA PHE A 43 5.90 13.65 -5.24
C PHE A 43 6.91 13.22 -6.31
N ASP A 44 7.10 14.09 -7.30
CA ASP A 44 7.94 13.87 -8.49
C ASP A 44 9.30 14.59 -8.40
N GLY A 45 9.59 15.22 -7.25
CA GLY A 45 10.91 15.74 -6.93
C GLY A 45 11.09 17.25 -7.04
N THR A 46 10.03 18.05 -7.23
CA THR A 46 10.21 19.52 -7.36
C THR A 46 9.05 20.34 -6.78
N PRO A 47 9.30 21.50 -6.14
CA PRO A 47 10.57 21.97 -5.57
C PRO A 47 10.78 21.56 -4.10
N ASP A 48 9.71 21.25 -3.36
CA ASP A 48 9.76 20.97 -1.92
C ASP A 48 8.67 19.96 -1.53
N LEU A 49 9.09 18.86 -0.90
CA LEU A 49 8.19 17.82 -0.42
C LEU A 49 7.31 18.33 0.73
N ASP A 50 7.86 19.14 1.64
CA ASP A 50 7.12 19.61 2.81
C ASP A 50 6.02 20.60 2.39
N GLY A 51 6.34 21.53 1.50
CA GLY A 51 5.37 22.42 0.86
C GLY A 51 4.30 21.66 0.07
N PHE A 52 4.68 20.64 -0.70
CA PHE A 52 3.73 19.80 -1.44
C PHE A 52 2.75 19.07 -0.50
N VAL A 53 3.25 18.50 0.60
CA VAL A 53 2.41 17.80 1.58
C VAL A 53 1.53 18.81 2.34
N ALA A 54 2.08 19.95 2.74
CA ALA A 54 1.34 20.99 3.46
C ALA A 54 0.18 21.57 2.64
N GLU A 55 0.42 21.87 1.37
CA GLU A 55 -0.60 22.36 0.44
C GLU A 55 -1.75 21.36 0.31
N ARG A 56 -1.44 20.08 0.08
CA ARG A 56 -2.43 19.02 -0.17
C ARG A 56 -3.18 18.58 1.08
N LEU A 57 -2.53 18.59 2.23
CA LEU A 57 -3.14 18.18 3.49
C LEU A 57 -3.99 19.30 4.11
N HIS A 58 -3.86 20.54 3.63
CA HIS A 58 -4.47 21.74 4.21
C HIS A 58 -4.29 21.81 5.72
N ALA A 59 -3.11 21.39 6.19
CA ALA A 59 -2.83 21.17 7.60
C ALA A 59 -1.61 21.99 8.04
N PRO A 60 -1.75 22.87 9.05
CA PRO A 60 -0.64 23.69 9.53
C PRO A 60 0.46 22.86 10.20
N ASP A 61 0.15 21.64 10.64
CA ASP A 61 1.07 20.69 11.28
C ASP A 61 1.70 19.69 10.29
N ALA A 62 1.55 19.89 8.98
CA ALA A 62 2.13 19.00 7.96
C ALA A 62 3.64 18.79 8.12
N GLY A 63 4.39 19.85 8.48
CA GLY A 63 5.83 19.73 8.74
C GLY A 63 6.18 18.84 9.93
N ARG A 64 5.30 18.73 10.95
CA ARG A 64 5.50 17.78 12.05
C ARG A 64 5.29 16.34 11.61
N LEU A 65 4.34 16.12 10.70
CA LEU A 65 4.07 14.79 10.14
C LEU A 65 5.24 14.32 9.27
N THR A 66 5.78 15.18 8.41
CA THR A 66 6.93 14.82 7.58
C THR A 66 8.20 14.63 8.41
N ALA A 67 8.42 15.44 9.44
CA ALA A 67 9.50 15.24 10.42
C ALA A 67 9.37 13.88 11.13
N ALA A 68 8.20 13.55 11.69
CA ALA A 68 7.98 12.26 12.35
C ALA A 68 8.19 11.06 11.42
N LEU A 69 7.82 11.19 10.14
CA LEU A 69 8.06 10.17 9.12
C LEU A 69 9.54 10.03 8.75
N ARG A 70 10.32 11.12 8.76
CA ARG A 70 11.79 11.08 8.61
C ARG A 70 12.45 10.41 9.81
N ASP A 71 12.05 10.77 11.02
CA ASP A 71 12.58 10.17 12.26
C ASP A 71 12.34 8.66 12.31
N ARG A 72 11.20 8.19 11.79
CA ARG A 72 10.87 6.75 11.66
C ARG A 72 11.48 6.08 10.43
N GLY A 73 12.22 6.83 9.60
CA GLY A 73 12.92 6.33 8.43
C GLY A 73 12.01 5.93 7.27
N PHE A 74 10.82 6.53 7.14
CA PHE A 74 9.93 6.35 6.00
C PHE A 74 10.19 7.37 4.88
N LEU A 75 10.73 8.54 5.23
CA LEU A 75 11.08 9.61 4.30
C LEU A 75 12.55 9.99 4.44
N THR A 76 13.15 10.42 3.34
CA THR A 76 14.35 11.27 3.29
C THR A 76 13.91 12.72 3.06
N ASP A 77 14.86 13.65 2.92
CA ASP A 77 14.54 15.05 2.62
C ASP A 77 13.76 15.23 1.31
N ALA A 78 13.91 14.31 0.36
CA ALA A 78 13.33 14.45 -0.98
C ALA A 78 12.51 13.23 -1.47
N ALA A 79 12.53 12.08 -0.78
CA ALA A 79 11.97 10.85 -1.32
C ALA A 79 11.49 9.85 -0.25
N LEU A 80 10.75 8.83 -0.70
CA LEU A 80 10.43 7.65 0.10
C LEU A 80 11.66 6.76 0.29
N THR A 81 11.81 6.20 1.49
CA THR A 81 12.82 5.16 1.73
C THR A 81 12.29 3.77 1.31
N PRO A 82 13.16 2.76 1.18
CA PRO A 82 12.73 1.38 0.97
C PRO A 82 11.81 0.82 2.06
N ARG A 83 11.88 1.34 3.29
CA ARG A 83 10.99 0.99 4.40
C ARG A 83 9.53 1.40 4.11
N ALA A 84 9.35 2.45 3.31
CA ALA A 84 8.03 2.88 2.86
C ALA A 84 7.48 2.08 1.66
N ALA A 85 8.25 1.14 1.10
CA ALA A 85 7.85 0.35 -0.07
C ALA A 85 6.50 -0.40 0.05
N PRO A 86 6.13 -0.99 1.21
CA PRO A 86 4.81 -1.61 1.39
C PRO A 86 3.63 -0.65 1.20
N TRP A 87 3.89 0.65 1.29
CA TRP A 87 2.89 1.72 1.30
C TRP A 87 2.80 2.48 -0.03
N SER A 88 3.78 2.28 -0.92
CA SER A 88 3.82 2.92 -2.23
C SER A 88 2.74 2.33 -3.16
N PRO A 89 1.98 3.14 -3.93
CA PRO A 89 1.07 2.63 -4.96
C PRO A 89 1.75 1.74 -6.02
N ARG A 90 3.09 1.81 -6.14
CA ARG A 90 3.87 1.01 -7.10
C ARG A 90 3.93 -0.47 -6.71
N SER A 91 3.90 -0.80 -5.42
CA SER A 91 4.00 -2.19 -4.93
C SER A 91 2.78 -3.05 -5.29
N ALA A 92 1.61 -2.43 -5.52
CA ALA A 92 0.41 -3.13 -5.98
C ALA A 92 0.51 -3.62 -7.43
N ARG A 93 1.41 -3.06 -8.25
CA ARG A 93 1.57 -3.42 -9.68
C ARG A 93 2.61 -4.51 -9.94
N THR A 94 3.46 -4.82 -8.97
CA THR A 94 4.62 -5.72 -9.12
C THR A 94 4.49 -7.06 -8.39
N SER A 95 3.29 -7.44 -7.95
CA SER A 95 3.05 -8.85 -7.58
C SER A 95 2.79 -9.64 -8.87
N PRO A 96 3.74 -10.41 -9.41
CA PRO A 96 3.38 -11.45 -10.36
C PRO A 96 2.40 -12.41 -9.66
N PRO A 97 1.38 -12.96 -10.35
CA PRO A 97 0.60 -14.04 -9.78
C PRO A 97 1.57 -15.18 -9.44
N SER A 98 1.58 -15.59 -8.17
CA SER A 98 2.28 -16.79 -7.74
C SER A 98 1.92 -17.93 -8.70
N PRO A 99 2.89 -18.67 -9.28
CA PRO A 99 2.57 -19.88 -10.00
C PRO A 99 2.04 -20.88 -8.96
N HIS A 100 0.72 -20.97 -8.85
CA HIS A 100 0.10 -22.10 -8.18
C HIS A 100 0.63 -23.38 -8.82
N PRO A 101 1.07 -24.39 -8.05
CA PRO A 101 1.40 -25.69 -8.60
C PRO A 101 0.10 -26.30 -9.15
N CYS A 102 -0.11 -26.12 -10.45
CA CYS A 102 -1.14 -26.81 -11.20
C CYS A 102 -0.78 -28.30 -11.21
N GLY A 103 -1.38 -29.03 -10.26
CA GLY A 103 -1.70 -30.45 -10.38
C GLY A 103 -0.58 -31.37 -10.82
N ALA A 104 0.31 -31.72 -9.89
CA ALA A 104 0.95 -33.03 -9.93
C ALA A 104 -0.15 -34.11 -9.83
N ARG A 105 -0.60 -34.63 -10.98
CA ARG A 105 -1.26 -35.94 -11.06
C ARG A 105 -0.36 -36.91 -11.82
N SER A 106 0.30 -37.72 -11.01
CA SER A 106 0.79 -39.07 -11.25
C SER A 106 0.22 -39.74 -12.51
N ARG A 107 1.08 -39.98 -13.51
CA ARG A 107 0.94 -41.17 -14.35
C ARG A 107 1.85 -42.26 -13.78
N ALA A 108 1.20 -43.17 -13.07
CA ALA A 108 1.76 -44.43 -12.67
C ALA A 108 2.26 -45.22 -13.90
N ARG A 109 3.56 -45.48 -13.91
CA ARG A 109 4.20 -46.77 -14.15
C ARG A 109 3.30 -47.84 -14.79
N MET A 110 3.52 -48.14 -16.08
CA MET A 110 3.20 -49.47 -16.63
C MET A 110 4.40 -50.02 -17.40
N ARG A 111 5.17 -50.86 -16.71
CA ARG A 111 6.10 -51.83 -17.27
C ARG A 111 5.31 -52.90 -18.04
N ARG A 112 5.60 -53.10 -19.32
CA ARG A 112 5.55 -54.38 -20.04
C ARG A 112 6.69 -54.32 -21.07
N SER A 113 7.84 -54.91 -20.80
CA SER A 113 8.18 -56.31 -21.14
C SER A 113 7.88 -56.66 -22.59
N ARG A 114 8.92 -56.64 -23.43
CA ARG A 114 9.17 -57.70 -24.42
C ARG A 114 10.65 -57.68 -24.88
N PRO A 115 11.36 -58.82 -24.80
CA PRO A 115 12.67 -59.02 -25.41
C PRO A 115 12.54 -59.67 -26.80
N GLY A 116 13.61 -59.62 -27.60
CA GLY A 116 13.87 -60.65 -28.61
C GLY A 116 14.29 -60.13 -29.99
N CYS A 117 15.55 -60.44 -30.31
CA CYS A 117 16.20 -60.67 -31.61
C CYS A 117 16.19 -59.57 -32.67
#